data_AF-A0A8C1MBN6-F1
#
_entry.id   AF-A0A8C1MBN6-F1
#
_cell.length_a   1.000
_cell.length_b   1.000
_cell.length_c   1.000
_cell.angle_alpha   90.00
_cell.angle_beta   90.00
_cell.angle_gamma   90.00
#
_symmetry.space_group_name_H-M   'P 1'
#
loop_
_entity.id
_entity.type
_entity.pdbx_description
1 polymer ?
#
loop_
_entity_poly.entity_id
_entity_poly.type
_entity_poly.pdbx_seq_one_letter_code
_entity_poly.pdbx_strand_id
1 'polypeptide(L)'
;MGAVPKGNATKEFIESLQLKPGQVVYKCPKCCSIKPDRAHHCSVCKRCIKKMDHHCPWVNNCVGESNQKYFVLFTMYIALISLHALIMVAINFIFCLEEDWGSKCLFLFHCLGFIYLSLLLYDWLPVL
;
A
#
# COMPACT_ATOMS: atom_id res chain seq x y z
N MET A 1 12.75 -2.33 -7.21
CA MET A 1 11.65 -1.39 -7.53
C MET A 1 10.88 -1.94 -8.73
N GLY A 2 9.58 -2.20 -8.63
CA GLY A 2 8.75 -2.74 -9.72
C GLY A 2 8.57 -1.84 -10.95
N ALA A 3 9.53 -0.95 -11.23
CA ALA A 3 9.56 -0.11 -12.42
C ALA A 3 10.05 -0.91 -13.63
N VAL A 4 9.49 -0.61 -14.80
CA VAL A 4 9.95 -1.15 -16.07
C VAL A 4 11.14 -0.32 -16.56
N PRO A 5 12.25 -0.93 -17.01
CA PRO A 5 13.38 -0.22 -17.59
C PRO A 5 12.95 0.66 -18.78
N LYS A 6 13.51 1.87 -18.86
CA LYS A 6 13.29 2.78 -20.00
C LYS A 6 14.17 2.37 -21.18
N GLY A 7 13.77 2.73 -22.39
CA GLY A 7 14.57 2.55 -23.60
C GLY A 7 14.74 1.09 -24.06
N ASN A 8 14.10 0.12 -23.40
CA ASN A 8 14.23 -1.29 -23.78
C ASN A 8 13.39 -1.68 -25.02
N ALA A 9 12.65 -0.75 -25.64
CA ALA A 9 11.89 -1.03 -26.86
C ALA A 9 12.76 -1.00 -28.13
N THR A 10 13.92 -1.66 -28.11
CA THR A 10 14.79 -1.81 -29.28
C THR A 10 14.32 -2.97 -30.16
N LYS A 11 14.75 -3.00 -31.43
CA LYS A 11 14.38 -4.10 -32.35
C LYS A 11 14.97 -5.41 -31.86
N GLU A 12 16.23 -5.38 -31.44
CA GLU A 12 16.99 -6.51 -30.93
C GLU A 12 16.33 -7.11 -29.68
N PHE A 13 15.87 -6.26 -28.77
CA PHE A 13 15.16 -6.72 -27.58
C PHE A 13 13.82 -7.36 -27.95
N ILE A 14 13.06 -6.78 -28.88
CA ILE A 14 11.79 -7.35 -29.33
C ILE A 14 12.00 -8.72 -29.99
N GLU A 15 13.04 -8.86 -30.81
CA GLU A 15 13.42 -10.12 -31.46
C GLU A 15 13.84 -11.19 -30.43
N SER A 16 14.46 -10.78 -29.31
CA SER A 16 14.82 -11.69 -28.22
C SER A 16 13.64 -12.22 -27.39
N LEU A 17 12.44 -11.62 -27.49
CA LEU A 17 11.29 -12.00 -26.66
C LEU A 17 10.64 -13.34 -27.03
N GLN A 18 11.13 -14.03 -28.08
CA GLN A 18 10.62 -15.33 -28.55
C GLN A 18 9.08 -15.37 -28.66
N LEU A 19 8.51 -14.33 -29.29
CA LEU A 19 7.07 -14.13 -29.38
C LEU A 19 6.40 -15.22 -30.22
N LYS A 20 5.22 -15.66 -29.80
CA LYS A 20 4.39 -16.57 -30.62
C LYS A 20 3.86 -15.82 -31.85
N PRO A 21 3.62 -16.50 -32.99
CA PRO A 21 3.00 -15.88 -34.15
C PRO A 21 1.69 -15.17 -33.77
N GLY A 22 1.56 -13.90 -34.16
CA GLY A 22 0.39 -13.06 -33.85
C GLY A 22 0.38 -12.43 -32.45
N GLN A 23 1.40 -12.67 -31.61
CA GLN A 23 1.46 -12.08 -30.27
C GLN A 23 1.76 -10.57 -30.34
N VAL A 24 0.84 -9.76 -29.82
CA VAL A 24 0.96 -8.30 -29.78
C VAL A 24 1.79 -7.86 -28.59
N VAL A 25 2.73 -6.94 -28.83
CA VAL A 25 3.56 -6.33 -27.78
C VAL A 25 3.20 -4.86 -27.63
N TYR A 26 2.79 -4.47 -26.43
CA TYR A 26 2.48 -3.08 -26.12
C TYR A 26 3.74 -2.30 -25.77
N LYS A 27 3.81 -1.07 -26.23
CA LYS A 27 4.95 -0.16 -25.98
C LYS A 27 4.46 1.10 -25.27
N CYS A 28 5.31 1.65 -24.41
CA CYS A 28 5.08 2.97 -23.85
C CYS A 28 5.87 4.00 -24.66
N PRO A 29 5.21 4.95 -25.36
CA PRO A 29 5.91 5.96 -26.16
C PRO A 29 6.72 6.91 -25.27
N LYS A 30 6.23 7.23 -24.07
CA LYS A 30 6.91 8.16 -23.13
C LYS A 30 8.18 7.60 -22.51
N CYS A 31 8.27 6.28 -22.34
CA CYS A 31 9.42 5.61 -21.74
C CYS A 31 10.31 4.91 -22.78
N CYS A 32 9.88 4.86 -24.04
CA CYS A 32 10.45 3.99 -25.08
C CYS A 32 10.67 2.56 -24.56
N SER A 33 9.68 2.03 -23.83
CA SER A 33 9.80 0.74 -23.16
C SER A 33 8.73 -0.25 -23.60
N ILE A 34 9.09 -1.53 -23.73
CA ILE A 34 8.11 -2.61 -23.85
C ILE A 34 7.33 -2.67 -22.55
N LYS A 35 6.00 -2.71 -22.62
CA LYS A 35 5.12 -2.84 -21.46
C LYS A 35 4.91 -4.33 -21.20
N PRO A 36 5.43 -4.89 -20.08
CA PRO A 36 5.02 -6.20 -19.63
C PRO A 36 3.51 -6.24 -19.41
N ASP A 37 2.97 -7.44 -19.29
CA ASP A 37 1.55 -7.60 -19.00
C ASP A 37 1.15 -6.81 -17.73
N ARG A 38 -0.02 -6.18 -17.79
CA ARG A 38 -0.57 -5.31 -16.73
C ARG A 38 0.33 -4.14 -16.29
N ALA A 39 1.35 -3.78 -17.05
CA ALA A 39 2.14 -2.59 -16.75
C ALA A 39 1.44 -1.32 -17.28
N HIS A 40 1.50 -0.23 -16.51
CA HIS A 40 0.95 1.07 -16.92
C HIS A 40 1.97 2.18 -16.68
N HIS A 41 1.89 3.24 -17.49
CA HIS A 41 2.71 4.43 -17.34
C HIS A 41 2.04 5.37 -16.34
N CYS A 42 2.71 5.65 -15.22
CA CYS A 42 2.26 6.67 -14.30
C CYS A 42 2.75 8.04 -14.76
N SER A 43 1.83 8.96 -15.06
CA SER A 43 2.13 10.33 -15.47
C SER A 43 2.75 11.17 -14.34
N VAL A 44 2.51 10.81 -13.08
CA VAL A 44 3.09 11.47 -11.90
C VAL A 44 4.52 11.00 -11.69
N CYS A 45 4.75 9.69 -11.59
CA CYS A 45 6.09 9.12 -11.39
C CYS A 45 6.98 9.11 -12.65
N LYS A 46 6.46 9.48 -13.83
CA LYS A 46 7.18 9.53 -15.13
C LYS A 46 7.89 8.22 -15.50
N ARG A 47 7.28 7.09 -15.15
CA ARG A 47 7.81 5.74 -15.41
C ARG A 47 6.69 4.72 -15.54
N CYS A 48 7.00 3.61 -16.21
CA CYS A 48 6.11 2.45 -16.27
C CYS A 48 6.29 1.61 -14.99
N ILE A 49 5.18 1.15 -14.42
CA ILE A 49 5.13 0.32 -13.22
C ILE A 49 4.53 -1.03 -13.59
N LYS A 50 5.18 -2.13 -13.18
CA LYS A 50 4.69 -3.49 -13.38
C LYS A 50 3.47 -3.76 -12.49
N LYS A 51 2.45 -4.42 -13.05
CA LYS A 51 1.16 -4.70 -12.38
C LYS A 51 0.65 -3.47 -11.64
N MET A 52 0.67 -2.31 -12.32
CA MET A 52 0.31 -1.04 -11.70
C MET A 52 -1.15 -1.09 -11.28
N ASP A 53 -1.41 -0.75 -10.03
CA ASP A 53 -2.75 -0.54 -9.51
C ASP A 53 -3.10 0.95 -9.63
N HIS A 54 -2.48 1.80 -8.82
CA HIS A 54 -2.67 3.25 -8.87
C HIS A 54 -1.44 4.02 -8.39
N HIS A 55 -1.44 5.33 -8.64
CA HIS A 55 -0.55 6.26 -7.93
C HIS A 55 -1.27 6.74 -6.68
N CYS A 56 -0.70 6.48 -5.50
CA CYS A 56 -1.30 6.85 -4.24
C CYS A 56 -0.60 8.10 -3.69
N PRO A 57 -1.30 9.24 -3.58
CA PRO A 57 -0.71 10.46 -3.03
C PRO A 57 -0.29 10.30 -1.57
N TRP A 58 -1.01 9.48 -0.80
CA TRP A 58 -0.78 9.28 0.63
C TRP A 58 0.56 8.63 0.96
N VAL A 59 1.05 7.76 0.08
CA VAL A 59 2.38 7.13 0.21
C VAL A 59 3.40 7.72 -0.77
N ASN A 60 3.02 8.79 -1.48
CA ASN A 60 3.79 9.47 -2.51
C ASN A 60 4.49 8.50 -3.49
N ASN A 61 3.80 7.43 -3.87
CA ASN A 61 4.37 6.36 -4.69
C ASN A 61 3.28 5.60 -5.45
N CYS A 62 3.69 4.90 -6.51
CA CYS A 62 2.80 3.95 -7.14
C CYS A 62 2.68 2.67 -6.32
N VAL A 63 1.45 2.15 -6.24
CA VAL A 63 1.16 0.79 -5.80
C VAL A 63 1.20 -0.11 -7.03
N GLY A 64 2.03 -1.13 -6.99
CA GLY A 64 2.19 -2.10 -8.05
C GLY A 64 2.84 -3.37 -7.55
N GLU A 65 3.37 -4.19 -8.45
CA GLU A 65 3.84 -5.55 -8.14
C GLU A 65 4.76 -5.63 -6.90
N SER A 66 5.74 -4.72 -6.79
CA SER A 66 6.75 -4.79 -5.74
C SER A 66 6.29 -4.32 -4.37
N ASN A 67 5.14 -3.64 -4.26
CA ASN A 67 4.66 -3.09 -2.99
C ASN A 67 3.16 -3.28 -2.72
N GLN A 68 2.45 -4.01 -3.58
CA GLN A 68 1.02 -4.29 -3.42
C GLN A 68 0.73 -4.98 -2.09
N LYS A 69 1.53 -5.99 -1.68
CA LYS A 69 1.37 -6.68 -0.39
C LYS A 69 1.48 -5.70 0.78
N TYR A 70 2.53 -4.88 0.79
CA TYR A 70 2.77 -3.90 1.85
C TYR A 70 1.66 -2.85 1.92
N PHE A 71 1.15 -2.41 0.78
CA PHE A 71 0.03 -1.47 0.74
C PHE A 71 -1.25 -2.06 1.34
N VAL A 72 -1.56 -3.33 1.03
CA VAL A 72 -2.72 -4.02 1.62
C VAL A 72 -2.56 -4.15 3.14
N LEU A 73 -1.39 -4.58 3.62
CA LEU A 73 -1.11 -4.66 5.06
C LEU A 73 -1.23 -3.29 5.74
N PHE A 74 -0.66 -2.24 5.15
CA PHE A 74 -0.78 -0.87 5.62
C PHE A 74 -2.24 -0.43 5.77
N THR A 75 -3.08 -0.66 4.74
CA THR A 75 -4.51 -0.32 4.81
C THR A 75 -5.27 -1.12 5.86
N MET A 76 -4.94 -2.41 6.04
CA MET A 76 -5.55 -3.24 7.07
C MET A 76 -5.18 -2.75 8.47
N TYR A 77 -3.92 -2.40 8.72
CA TYR A 77 -3.50 -1.86 10.01
C TYR A 77 -4.18 -0.53 10.33
N ILE A 78 -4.31 0.38 9.37
CA ILE A 78 -5.07 1.63 9.56
C ILE A 78 -6.53 1.33 9.92
N ALA A 79 -7.16 0.38 9.24
CA ALA A 79 -8.55 0.02 9.52
C ALA A 79 -8.71 -0.53 10.94
N LEU A 80 -7.80 -1.42 11.38
CA LEU A 80 -7.85 -1.99 12.72
C LEU A 80 -7.57 -0.96 13.82
N ILE A 81 -6.61 -0.05 13.60
CA ILE A 81 -6.34 1.08 14.53
C ILE A 81 -7.55 2.00 14.62
N SER A 82 -8.18 2.30 13.49
CA SER A 82 -9.37 3.17 13.44
C SER A 82 -10.56 2.52 14.16
N LEU A 83 -10.76 1.21 13.97
CA LEU A 83 -11.78 0.44 14.68
C LEU A 83 -11.51 0.40 16.19
N HIS A 84 -10.26 0.16 16.60
CA HIS A 84 -9.87 0.20 17.99
C HIS A 84 -10.17 1.58 18.61
N ALA A 85 -9.74 2.67 17.97
CA ALA A 85 -10.02 4.03 18.44
C ALA A 85 -11.53 4.28 18.57
N LEU A 86 -12.34 3.84 17.60
CA LEU A 86 -13.81 3.98 17.65
C LEU A 86 -14.41 3.23 18.84
N ILE A 87 -13.98 1.98 19.09
CA ILE A 87 -14.42 1.19 20.24
C ILE A 87 -14.05 1.90 21.54
N MET A 88 -12.81 2.39 21.65
CA MET A 88 -12.33 3.08 22.85
C MET A 88 -13.13 4.36 23.14
N VAL A 89 -13.44 5.14 22.10
CA VAL A 89 -14.30 6.33 22.22
C VAL A 89 -15.72 5.95 22.62
N ALA A 90 -16.32 4.94 21.99
CA ALA A 90 -17.68 4.50 22.31
C ALA A 90 -17.79 4.00 23.75
N ILE A 91 -16.80 3.21 24.20
CA ILE A 91 -16.76 2.70 25.56
C ILE A 91 -16.57 3.86 26.55
N ASN A 92 -15.63 4.78 26.29
CA ASN A 92 -15.43 5.95 27.16
C ASN A 92 -16.71 6.80 27.24
N PHE A 93 -17.39 7.01 26.12
CA PHE A 93 -18.67 7.72 26.09
C PHE A 93 -19.73 7.03 26.96
N ILE A 94 -19.87 5.71 26.88
CA ILE A 94 -20.85 4.96 27.69
C ILE A 94 -20.51 5.04 29.19
N PHE A 95 -19.28 4.74 29.59
CA PHE A 95 -18.90 4.74 31.01
C PHE A 95 -18.87 6.15 31.63
N CYS A 96 -18.52 7.18 30.87
CA CYS A 96 -18.54 8.56 31.36
C CYS A 96 -19.95 9.16 31.46
N LEU A 97 -20.98 8.55 30.87
CA LEU A 97 -22.37 8.95 31.10
C LEU A 97 -22.93 8.40 32.43
N GLU A 98 -22.30 7.37 33.00
CA GLU A 98 -22.82 6.64 34.16
C GLU A 98 -22.15 7.02 35.50
N GLU A 99 -20.92 7.56 35.49
CA GLU A 99 -20.20 8.05 36.68
C GLU A 99 -19.69 9.50 36.53
N ASP A 100 -19.84 10.30 37.59
CA ASP A 100 -19.28 11.66 37.73
C ASP A 100 -17.76 11.67 37.49
N TRP A 101 -17.33 12.07 36.28
CA TRP A 101 -15.99 12.56 35.87
C TRP A 101 -14.77 12.08 36.68
N GLY A 102 -14.73 10.79 37.05
CA GLY A 102 -13.68 10.21 37.89
C GLY A 102 -12.45 9.82 37.07
N SER A 103 -11.26 10.22 37.53
CA SER A 103 -9.94 10.00 36.90
C SER A 103 -9.52 8.54 36.69
N LYS A 104 -10.33 7.56 37.13
CA LYS A 104 -10.10 6.12 36.92
C LYS A 104 -10.49 5.63 35.52
N CYS A 105 -11.42 6.33 34.85
CA CYS A 105 -11.93 5.95 33.54
C CYS A 105 -10.91 6.14 32.40
N LEU A 106 -9.76 6.76 32.65
CA LEU A 106 -8.73 7.01 31.64
C LEU A 106 -7.58 5.98 31.67
N PHE A 107 -7.28 5.39 32.83
CA PHE A 107 -6.06 4.60 33.06
C PHE A 107 -6.11 3.19 32.45
N LEU A 108 -7.22 2.46 32.64
CA LEU A 108 -7.41 1.12 32.04
C LEU A 108 -7.40 1.16 30.50
N PHE A 109 -7.95 2.22 29.93
CA PHE A 109 -8.03 2.41 28.48
C PHE A 109 -6.66 2.72 27.86
N HIS A 110 -5.81 3.48 28.55
CA HIS A 110 -4.44 3.71 28.10
C HIS A 110 -3.60 2.43 28.09
N CYS A 111 -3.74 1.55 29.09
CA CYS A 111 -3.02 0.28 29.12
C CYS A 111 -3.41 -0.66 27.97
N LEU A 112 -4.71 -0.78 27.67
CA LEU A 112 -5.18 -1.64 26.57
C LEU A 112 -4.79 -1.09 25.19
N GLY A 113 -4.83 0.23 25.01
CA GLY A 113 -4.34 0.87 23.79
C GLY A 113 -2.83 0.68 23.59
N PHE A 114 -2.03 0.77 24.66
CA PHE A 114 -0.58 0.58 24.59
C PHE A 114 -0.19 -0.86 24.23
N ILE A 115 -0.87 -1.86 24.80
CA ILE A 115 -0.65 -3.27 24.47
C ILE A 115 -1.02 -3.55 23.01
N TYR A 116 -2.16 -3.05 22.55
CA TYR A 116 -2.59 -3.20 21.16
C TYR A 116 -1.60 -2.57 20.16
N LEU A 117 -1.14 -1.34 20.43
CA LEU A 117 -0.08 -0.69 19.66
C LEU A 117 1.23 -1.48 19.67
N SER A 118 1.62 -2.06 20.81
CA SER A 118 2.84 -2.85 20.91
C SER A 118 2.80 -4.15 20.10
N LEU A 119 1.65 -4.83 20.05
CA LEU A 119 1.43 -6.02 19.22
C LEU A 119 1.45 -5.65 17.73
N LEU A 120 0.80 -4.56 17.36
CA LEU A 120 0.83 -4.05 15.99
C LEU A 120 2.25 -3.66 15.55
N LEU A 121 3.04 -3.05 16.43
CA LEU A 121 4.43 -2.68 16.17
C LEU A 121 5.34 -3.91 16.04
N TYR A 122 5.11 -4.96 16.84
CA TYR A 122 5.83 -6.23 16.72
C TYR A 122 5.59 -6.90 15.37
N ASP A 123 4.35 -6.88 14.87
CA ASP A 123 4.01 -7.41 13.55
C ASP A 123 4.47 -6.49 12.40
N TRP A 124 4.61 -5.18 12.66
CA TRP A 124 5.11 -4.19 11.69
C TRP A 124 6.63 -4.27 11.48
N LEU A 125 7.41 -4.52 12.54
CA LEU A 125 8.87 -4.57 12.49
C LEU A 125 9.44 -5.56 11.46
N PRO A 126 8.91 -6.79 11.31
CA PRO A 126 9.38 -7.76 10.31
C PRO A 126 8.87 -7.49 8.89
N VAL A 127 8.06 -6.44 8.68
CA VAL A 127 7.51 -6.05 7.37
C VAL A 127 8.28 -4.86 6.74
N LEU A 128 9.16 -4.21 7.50
CA LEU A 128 10.14 -3.20 7.05
C LEU A 128 11.38 -3.85 6.42
#